data_AF-W3TVW1-F1
#
_entry.id   AF-W3TVW1-F1
#
_cell.length_a   1.000
_cell.length_b   1.000
_cell.length_c   1.000
_cell.angle_alpha   90.00
_cell.angle_beta   90.00
_cell.angle_gamma   90.00
#
_symmetry.space_group_name_H-M   'P 1'
#
loop_
_entity.id
_entity.type
_entity.pdbx_description
1 polymer ?
#
loop_
_entity_poly.entity_id
_entity_poly.type
_entity_poly.pdbx_seq_one_letter_code
_entity_poly.pdbx_strand_id
1 'polypeptide(L)' 'MPLHNVVQSIIRKNGWKTVTFSDTAGAAKFIKKNAKRSQAALAPLIAAKLYGLDIIERNI' A
#
# COMPACT_ATOMS: atom_id res chain seq x y z
N MET A 1 -12.82 -23.03 2.45
CA MET A 1 -13.18 -21.74 3.08
C MET A 1 -12.51 -20.66 2.26
N PRO A 2 -13.23 -19.81 1.51
CA PRO A 2 -12.54 -18.83 0.67
C PRO A 2 -11.88 -17.78 1.57
N LEU A 3 -10.59 -17.49 1.37
CA LEU A 3 -9.93 -16.33 1.96
C LEU A 3 -10.57 -15.07 1.36
N HIS A 4 -11.69 -14.62 1.91
CA HIS A 4 -12.31 -13.38 1.47
C HIS A 4 -11.55 -12.19 2.11
N ASN A 5 -10.71 -11.55 1.30
CA ASN A 5 -10.13 -10.21 1.46
C ASN A 5 -9.14 -10.00 2.62
N VAL A 6 -7.92 -10.53 2.48
CA VAL A 6 -6.77 -10.31 3.39
C VAL A 6 -6.44 -8.82 3.57
N VAL A 7 -6.37 -8.06 2.47
CA VAL A 7 -6.13 -6.61 2.49
C VAL A 7 -7.09 -5.83 3.40
N GLN A 8 -8.40 -6.11 3.29
CA GLN A 8 -9.42 -5.45 4.12
C GLN A 8 -9.24 -5.79 5.60
N SER A 9 -8.86 -7.04 5.91
CA SER A 9 -8.56 -7.44 7.28
C SER A 9 -7.36 -6.67 7.84
N ILE A 10 -6.28 -6.50 7.06
CA ILE A 10 -5.07 -5.80 7.51
C ILE A 10 -5.37 -4.32 7.79
N ILE A 11 -6.11 -3.67 6.89
CA ILE A 11 -6.53 -2.28 7.06
C ILE A 11 -7.31 -2.11 8.37
N ARG A 12 -8.30 -2.98 8.63
CA ARG A 12 -9.13 -2.91 9.85
C ARG A 12 -8.33 -3.21 11.11
N LYS A 13 -7.49 -4.25 11.10
CA LYS A 13 -6.65 -4.64 12.25
C LYS A 13 -5.70 -3.52 12.67
N ASN A 14 -5.17 -2.76 11.71
CA ASN A 14 -4.26 -1.66 11.97
C ASN A 14 -4.95 -0.30 12.17
N GLY A 15 -6.29 -0.24 12.12
CA GLY A 15 -7.04 1.01 12.23
C GLY A 15 -6.73 2.03 11.13
N TRP A 16 -6.31 1.56 9.95
CA TRP A 16 -5.90 2.44 8.86
C TRP A 16 -7.10 3.03 8.12
N LYS A 17 -6.98 4.29 7.73
CA LYS A 17 -7.94 4.95 6.84
C LYS A 17 -7.53 4.73 5.39
N THR A 18 -8.46 4.22 4.58
CA THR A 18 -8.24 4.02 3.14
C THR A 18 -8.42 5.32 2.36
N VAL A 19 -7.57 5.52 1.35
CA VAL A 19 -7.68 6.62 0.38
C VAL A 19 -7.62 6.02 -1.02
N THR A 20 -8.59 6.38 -1.88
CA THR A 20 -8.66 5.88 -3.25
C THR A 20 -7.69 6.63 -4.16
N PHE A 21 -7.03 5.89 -5.06
CA PHE A 21 -6.15 6.42 -6.10
C PHE A 21 -6.58 5.90 -7.48
N SER A 22 -6.14 6.57 -8.54
CA SER A 22 -6.40 6.16 -9.93
C SER A 22 -5.88 4.75 -10.22
N ASP A 23 -4.71 4.42 -9.68
CA ASP A 23 -4.03 3.15 -9.87
C ASP A 23 -2.96 2.92 -8.77
N THR A 24 -2.45 1.70 -8.66
CA THR A 24 -1.53 1.29 -7.58
C THR A 24 -0.11 1.87 -7.74
N ALA A 25 0.38 2.04 -8.98
CA ALA A 25 1.68 2.64 -9.23
C ALA A 25 1.66 4.15 -8.94
N GLY A 26 0.58 4.83 -9.31
CA GLY A 26 0.29 6.22 -8.98
C GLY A 26 0.23 6.45 -7.48
N ALA A 27 -0.37 5.53 -6.72
CA ALA A 27 -0.35 5.57 -5.26
C ALA A 27 1.10 5.48 -4.72
N ALA A 28 1.91 4.54 -5.20
CA ALA A 28 3.31 4.41 -4.77
C ALA A 28 4.14 5.68 -5.12
N LYS A 29 3.98 6.22 -6.33
CA LYS A 29 4.60 7.49 -6.74
C LYS A 29 4.22 8.65 -5.81
N PHE A 30 2.95 8.72 -5.42
CA PHE A 30 2.45 9.74 -4.51
C PHE A 30 3.06 9.62 -3.11
N ILE A 31 3.16 8.41 -2.54
CA ILE A 31 3.82 8.19 -1.25
C ILE A 31 5.28 8.66 -1.29
N LYS A 32 6.01 8.31 -2.35
CA LYS A 32 7.40 8.77 -2.53
C LYS A 32 7.49 10.30 -2.59
N LYS A 33 6.60 10.95 -3.36
CA LYS A 33 6.59 12.40 -3.52
C LYS A 33 6.23 13.13 -2.23
N ASN A 34 5.26 12.63 -1.48
CA ASN A 34 4.80 13.27 -0.25
C ASN A 34 5.72 13.04 0.95
N ALA A 35 6.46 11.93 0.98
CA ALA A 35 7.41 11.59 2.03
C ALA A 35 6.84 11.62 3.47
N LYS A 36 5.51 11.43 3.63
CA LYS A 36 4.86 11.36 4.95
C LYS A 36 4.92 9.93 5.46
N ARG A 37 5.64 9.71 6.57
CA ARG A 37 5.78 8.39 7.21
C ARG A 37 4.46 7.78 7.69
N SER A 38 3.42 8.60 7.88
CA SER A 38 2.08 8.15 8.24
C SER A 38 1.26 7.64 7.04
N GLN A 39 1.84 7.55 5.84
CA GLN A 39 1.16 7.11 4.62
C GLN A 39 1.90 5.91 4.01
N ALA A 40 1.13 4.98 3.44
CA ALA A 40 1.64 3.80 2.75
C ALA A 40 0.81 3.54 1.47
N ALA A 41 1.36 2.74 0.56
CA ALA A 41 0.67 2.30 -0.66
C ALA A 41 0.63 0.77 -0.74
N LEU A 42 -0.51 0.25 -1.16
CA LEU A 42 -0.66 -1.15 -1.57
C LEU A 42 -0.35 -1.22 -3.07
N ALA A 43 0.79 -1.80 -3.43
CA ALA A 43 1.25 -1.86 -4.81
C ALA A 43 2.08 -3.11 -5.08
N PRO A 44 2.23 -3.52 -6.36
CA PRO A 44 3.13 -4.60 -6.73
C PRO A 44 4.59 -4.34 -6.34
N LEU A 45 5.36 -5.40 -6.10
CA LEU A 45 6.77 -5.33 -5.70
C LEU A 45 7.63 -4.44 -6.62
N ILE A 46 7.34 -4.44 -7.92
CA ILE A 46 8.09 -3.65 -8.90
C ILE A 46 7.92 -2.14 -8.68
N ALA A 47 6.78 -1.67 -8.16
CA ALA A 47 6.55 -0.26 -7.88
C ALA A 47 7.44 0.25 -6.74
N ALA A 48 7.67 -0.57 -5.72
CA ALA A 48 8.59 -0.23 -4.63
C ALA A 48 10.02 -0.03 -5.15
N LYS A 49 10.49 -0.90 -6.06
CA LYS A 49 11.78 -0.75 -6.74
C LYS A 49 11.82 0.50 -7.61
N LEU A 50 10.78 0.73 -8.42
CA LEU A 50 10.70 1.85 -9.35
C LEU A 50 10.76 3.20 -8.64
N TYR A 51 10.12 3.34 -7.48
CA TYR A 51 10.05 4.60 -6.74
C TYR A 51 11.01 4.67 -5.54
N GLY A 52 11.83 3.64 -5.31
CA GLY A 52 12.76 3.59 -4.19
C GLY A 52 12.05 3.74 -2.84
N LEU A 53 11.07 2.87 -2.59
CA LEU A 53 10.30 2.78 -1.35
C LEU A 53 10.66 1.49 -0.60
N ASP A 54 10.63 1.58 0.73
CA ASP A 54 10.79 0.42 1.60
C ASP A 54 9.50 -0.42 1.66
N ILE A 55 9.67 -1.73 1.80
CA ILE A 55 8.55 -2.67 1.90
C ILE A 55 8.41 -3.08 3.36
N ILE A 56 7.27 -2.72 3.96
CA ILE A 56 6.98 -3.02 5.36
C ILE A 56 6.28 -4.38 5.54
N GLU A 57 5.59 -4.88 4.52
CA GLU A 57 4.87 -6.16 4.55
C GLU A 57 4.76 -6.77 3.13
N ARG A 58 4.72 -8.10 3.01
CA ARG A 58 4.66 -8.84 1.74
C ARG A 58 3.52 -9.85 1.76
N ASN A 59 2.97 -10.18 0.59
CA ASN A 59 1.94 -11.22 0.39
C ASN A 59 0.64 -10.95 1.19
N ILE A 60 0.08 -9.76 0.98
CA ILE A 60 -1.12 -9.24 1.67
C ILE A 60 -2.32 -9.10 0.75
#